data_AF-A0A7L0ENE7-F1
#
_entry.id   AF-A0A7L0ENE7-F1
#
_cell.length_a   1.000
_cell.length_b   1.000
_cell.length_c   1.000
_cell.angle_alpha   90.00
_cell.angle_beta   90.00
_cell.angle_gamma   90.00
#
_symmetry.space_group_name_H-M   'P 1'
#
loop_
_entity.id
_entity.type
_entity.pdbx_description
1 polymer ?
#
loop_
_entity_poly.entity_id
_entity_poly.type
_entity_poly.pdbx_seq_one_letter_code
_entity_poly.pdbx_strand_id
1 'polypeptide(L)'
;MSYGPLDPHRPGAPPPPRDFGGIIQTCSANVQRIAQYTAQIKNLMSQLGTKQDSSKLQENLQQLQHSANRLAKETNEYLKELGSLPLPLSASEQRQQRLQKERLMNDFSTALNNFQAIQRRVSEKEKETVARARAGSRISADERFREEQLVSFD
;
A
#
# COMPACT_ATOMS: atom_id res chain seq x y z
N MET A 1 40.24 46.52 7.07
CA MET A 1 40.01 45.06 6.93
C MET A 1 40.32 44.42 8.27
N SER A 2 39.30 43.89 8.96
CA SER A 2 39.51 42.96 10.07
C SER A 2 38.27 42.07 10.15
N TYR A 3 38.49 40.77 9.94
CA TYR A 3 37.48 39.74 9.90
C TYR A 3 37.11 39.36 11.34
N GLY A 4 35.85 39.57 11.72
CA GLY A 4 35.29 39.02 12.96
C GLY A 4 35.07 37.51 12.83
N PRO A 5 35.24 36.74 13.91
CA PRO A 5 35.31 35.28 13.85
C PRO A 5 33.96 34.64 13.49
N LEU A 6 34.04 33.61 12.67
CA LEU A 6 32.94 32.71 12.30
C LEU A 6 32.51 31.92 13.54
N ASP A 7 31.26 32.11 13.96
CA ASP A 7 30.62 31.33 15.01
C ASP A 7 30.36 29.89 14.50
N PRO A 8 30.95 28.84 15.11
CA PRO A 8 30.68 27.46 14.76
C PRO A 8 29.61 26.90 15.72
N HIS A 9 28.64 26.17 15.14
CA HIS A 9 27.58 25.40 15.82
C HIS A 9 26.33 26.16 16.28
N ARG A 10 25.45 26.46 15.32
CA ARG A 10 24.02 26.49 15.59
C ARG A 10 23.53 25.04 15.79
N PRO A 11 22.96 24.67 16.95
CA PRO A 11 22.33 23.36 17.11
C PRO A 11 21.16 23.28 16.13
N GLY A 12 21.06 22.16 15.41
CA GLY A 12 20.06 21.93 14.38
C GLY A 12 18.68 22.34 14.88
N ALA A 13 18.10 23.34 14.23
CA ALA A 13 16.71 23.70 14.45
C ALA A 13 15.88 22.41 14.32
N PRO A 14 14.92 22.14 15.24
CA PRO A 14 13.98 21.06 15.01
C PRO A 14 13.38 21.26 13.61
N PRO A 15 13.13 20.17 12.86
CA PRO A 15 12.48 20.29 11.57
C PRO A 15 11.24 21.18 11.75
N PRO A 16 11.03 22.18 10.87
CA PRO A 16 9.89 23.07 11.02
C PRO A 16 8.63 22.22 11.17
N PRO A 17 7.71 22.60 12.09
CA PRO A 17 6.43 21.92 12.21
C PRO A 17 5.80 21.82 10.82
N ARG A 18 5.21 20.66 10.50
CA ARG A 18 4.72 20.43 9.15
C ARG A 18 3.59 21.41 8.86
N ASP A 19 3.86 22.39 8.00
CA ASP A 19 2.86 23.34 7.56
C ASP A 19 1.84 22.66 6.64
N PHE A 20 0.68 23.30 6.46
CA PHE A 20 -0.40 22.83 5.59
C PHE A 20 0.12 22.32 4.23
N GLY A 21 0.99 23.09 3.58
CA GLY A 21 1.57 22.72 2.28
C GLY A 21 2.42 21.45 2.33
N GLY A 22 3.24 21.26 3.38
CA GLY A 22 4.07 20.07 3.54
C GLY A 22 3.23 18.81 3.76
N ILE A 23 2.13 18.92 4.52
CA ILE A 23 1.23 17.80 4.75
C ILE A 23 0.43 17.46 3.49
N ILE A 24 -0.08 18.46 2.77
CA ILE A 24 -0.74 18.26 1.46
C ILE A 24 0.19 17.53 0.49
N GLN A 25 1.44 18.00 0.36
CA GLN A 25 2.40 17.39 -0.57
C GLN A 25 2.73 15.93 -0.19
N THR A 26 2.90 15.67 1.11
CA THR A 26 3.15 14.31 1.62
C THR A 26 1.96 13.40 1.33
N CYS A 27 0.74 13.87 1.59
CA CYS A 27 -0.47 13.11 1.28
C CYS A 27 -0.59 12.82 -0.21
N SER A 28 -0.42 13.83 -1.07
CA SER A 28 -0.47 13.65 -2.53
C SER A 28 0.54 12.61 -3.01
N ALA A 29 1.78 12.65 -2.50
CA ALA A 29 2.79 11.65 -2.83
C ALA A 29 2.38 10.23 -2.38
N ASN A 30 1.80 10.10 -1.18
CA ASN A 30 1.30 8.83 -0.68
C ASN A 30 0.15 8.29 -1.53
N VAL A 31 -0.82 9.14 -1.90
CA VAL A 31 -1.95 8.78 -2.79
C VAL A 31 -1.44 8.24 -4.11
N GLN A 32 -0.48 8.93 -4.72
CA GLN A 32 0.13 8.47 -5.97
C GLN A 32 0.85 7.12 -5.81
N ARG A 33 1.60 6.92 -4.72
CA ARG A 33 2.24 5.63 -4.42
C ARG A 33 1.23 4.51 -4.21
N ILE A 34 0.12 4.75 -3.51
CA ILE A 34 -0.96 3.76 -3.34
C ILE A 34 -1.51 3.36 -4.71
N ALA A 35 -1.75 4.32 -5.61
CA ALA A 35 -2.20 4.03 -6.97
C ALA A 35 -1.16 3.20 -7.75
N GLN A 36 0.13 3.53 -7.64
CA GLN A 36 1.22 2.77 -8.27
C GLN A 36 1.31 1.33 -7.74
N TYR A 37 1.28 1.13 -6.42
CA TYR A 37 1.27 -0.20 -5.82
C TYR A 37 0.04 -0.99 -6.23
N THR A 38 -1.13 -0.35 -6.32
CA THR A 38 -2.35 -0.97 -6.82
C THR A 38 -2.18 -1.48 -8.25
N ALA A 39 -1.57 -0.69 -9.14
CA ALA A 39 -1.29 -1.12 -10.51
C ALA A 39 -0.28 -2.30 -10.56
N GLN A 40 0.76 -2.26 -9.72
CA GLN A 40 1.72 -3.36 -9.62
C GLN A 40 1.07 -4.66 -9.11
N ILE A 41 0.23 -4.58 -8.08
CA ILE A 41 -0.52 -5.74 -7.56
C ILE A 41 -1.43 -6.32 -8.65
N LYS A 42 -2.10 -5.48 -9.46
CA LYS A 42 -2.90 -5.95 -10.61
C LYS A 42 -2.06 -6.78 -11.60
N ASN A 43 -0.85 -6.32 -11.93
CA ASN A 43 0.06 -7.01 -12.84
C ASN A 43 0.64 -8.30 -12.27
N LEU A 44 0.92 -8.34 -10.96
CA LEU A 44 1.35 -9.58 -10.31
C LEU A 44 0.19 -10.58 -10.21
N MET A 45 -1.02 -10.09 -9.95
CA MET A 45 -2.23 -10.92 -9.87
C MET A 45 -2.58 -11.61 -11.19
N SER A 46 -2.33 -10.98 -12.34
CA SER A 46 -2.54 -11.64 -13.64
C SER A 46 -1.57 -12.81 -13.86
N GLN A 47 -0.40 -12.81 -13.20
CA GLN A 47 0.59 -13.87 -13.26
C GLN A 47 0.34 -14.99 -12.25
N LEU A 48 -0.34 -14.70 -11.13
CA LEU A 48 -0.77 -15.71 -10.16
C LEU A 48 -1.65 -16.78 -10.82
N GLY A 49 -1.48 -18.05 -10.45
CA GLY A 49 -2.22 -19.17 -11.02
C GLY A 49 -1.82 -19.57 -12.46
N THR A 50 -0.79 -18.94 -13.04
CA THR A 50 -0.14 -19.40 -14.27
C THR A 50 1.05 -20.31 -13.94
N LYS A 51 1.71 -20.87 -14.96
CA LYS A 51 2.97 -21.62 -14.80
C LYS A 51 4.12 -20.79 -14.20
N GLN A 52 3.96 -19.47 -14.10
CA GLN A 52 4.94 -18.55 -13.52
C GLN A 52 4.69 -18.25 -12.04
N ASP A 53 3.62 -18.78 -11.45
CA ASP A 53 3.33 -18.61 -10.02
C ASP A 53 4.50 -19.15 -9.17
N SER A 54 4.96 -18.34 -8.23
CA SER A 54 6.11 -18.65 -7.37
C SER A 54 5.98 -17.96 -6.03
N SER A 55 6.60 -18.52 -4.99
CA SER A 55 6.59 -17.95 -3.63
C SER A 55 7.10 -16.50 -3.61
N LYS A 56 8.07 -16.17 -4.46
CA LYS A 56 8.62 -14.80 -4.60
C LYS A 56 7.59 -13.81 -5.14
N LEU A 57 6.73 -14.21 -6.09
CA LEU A 57 5.64 -13.35 -6.58
C LEU A 57 4.61 -13.10 -5.49
N GLN A 58 4.28 -14.14 -4.71
CA GLN A 58 3.36 -14.02 -3.58
C GLN A 58 3.91 -13.11 -2.48
N GLU A 59 5.19 -13.26 -2.10
CA GLU A 59 5.86 -12.35 -1.15
C GLU A 59 5.85 -10.91 -1.64
N ASN A 60 6.23 -10.65 -2.90
CA ASN A 60 6.19 -9.30 -3.48
C ASN A 60 4.78 -8.70 -3.41
N LEU A 61 3.76 -9.50 -3.73
CA LEU A 61 2.38 -9.07 -3.68
C LEU A 61 1.97 -8.71 -2.24
N GLN A 62 2.34 -9.51 -1.24
CA GLN A 62 2.08 -9.23 0.17
C GLN A 62 2.81 -7.97 0.65
N GLN A 63 4.08 -7.79 0.26
CA GLN A 63 4.86 -6.59 0.60
C GLN A 63 4.25 -5.31 0.02
N LEU A 64 3.81 -5.34 -1.25
CA LEU A 64 3.13 -4.21 -1.88
C LEU A 64 1.80 -3.89 -1.19
N GLN A 65 1.01 -4.91 -0.84
CA GLN A 65 -0.22 -4.72 -0.08
C GLN A 65 0.03 -4.11 1.29
N HIS A 66 1.04 -4.58 2.03
CA HIS A 66 1.39 -4.04 3.33
C HIS A 66 1.86 -2.58 3.22
N SER A 67 2.71 -2.29 2.23
CA SER A 67 3.21 -0.94 1.96
C SER A 67 2.07 0.03 1.61
N ALA A 68 1.15 -0.39 0.75
CA ALA A 68 -0.04 0.39 0.40
C ALA A 68 -0.94 0.63 1.62
N ASN A 69 -1.17 -0.37 2.46
CA ASN A 69 -1.94 -0.23 3.70
C ASN A 69 -1.28 0.74 4.69
N ARG A 70 0.06 0.67 4.84
CA ARG A 70 0.82 1.59 5.69
C ARG A 70 0.66 3.03 5.21
N LEU A 71 0.84 3.26 3.91
CA LEU A 71 0.63 4.59 3.32
C LEU A 71 -0.81 5.08 3.47
N ALA A 72 -1.80 4.20 3.33
CA ALA A 72 -3.21 4.57 3.50
C ALA A 72 -3.49 5.05 4.94
N LYS A 73 -2.95 4.34 5.94
CA LYS A 73 -3.03 4.75 7.34
C LYS A 73 -2.32 6.08 7.59
N GLU A 74 -1.07 6.21 7.13
CA GLU A 74 -0.30 7.46 7.26
C GLU A 74 -1.02 8.65 6.60
N THR A 75 -1.57 8.46 5.40
CA THR A 75 -2.33 9.51 4.68
C THR A 75 -3.58 9.91 5.45
N ASN A 76 -4.29 8.96 6.06
CA ASN A 76 -5.45 9.25 6.88
C ASN A 76 -5.09 10.06 8.14
N GLU A 77 -3.96 9.76 8.79
CA GLU A 77 -3.48 10.54 9.94
C GLU A 77 -3.11 11.97 9.51
N TYR A 78 -2.40 12.12 8.39
CA TYR A 78 -2.09 13.45 7.84
C TYR A 78 -3.34 14.24 7.43
N LEU A 79 -4.39 13.59 6.91
CA LEU A 79 -5.66 14.25 6.60
C LEU A 79 -6.40 14.75 7.85
N LYS A 80 -6.28 14.01 8.97
CA LYS A 80 -6.79 14.47 10.28
C LYS A 80 -5.95 15.64 10.79
N GLU A 81 -4.63 15.54 10.70
CA GLU A 81 -3.69 16.61 11.09
C GLU A 81 -4.00 17.91 10.32
N LEU A 82 -4.20 17.82 8.99
CA LEU A 82 -4.65 18.94 8.14
C LEU A 82 -5.96 19.57 8.61
N GLY A 83 -6.87 18.79 9.20
CA GLY A 83 -8.11 19.31 9.77
C GLY A 83 -7.95 20.00 11.13
N SER A 84 -6.86 19.71 11.85
CA SER A 84 -6.54 20.29 13.16
C SER A 84 -5.68 21.55 13.08
N LEU A 85 -5.07 21.83 11.92
CA LEU A 85 -4.27 23.03 11.72
C LEU A 85 -5.11 24.31 11.89
N PRO A 86 -4.53 25.39 12.43
CA PRO A 86 -5.20 26.68 12.53
C PRO A 86 -5.58 27.19 11.15
N LEU A 87 -6.82 27.68 11.03
CA LEU A 87 -7.30 28.27 9.79
C LEU A 87 -6.61 29.62 9.57
N PRO A 88 -6.20 29.95 8.34
CA PRO A 88 -5.64 31.25 8.02
C PRO A 88 -6.68 32.36 8.23
N LEU A 89 -6.20 33.55 8.61
CA LEU A 89 -7.06 34.71 8.91
C LEU A 89 -7.75 35.27 7.65
N SER A 90 -7.17 35.06 6.47
CA SER A 90 -7.77 35.48 5.21
C SER A 90 -8.81 34.48 4.71
N ALA A 91 -10.01 34.97 4.39
CA ALA A 91 -11.07 34.17 3.79
C ALA A 91 -10.66 33.56 2.43
N SER A 92 -9.79 34.23 1.66
CA SER A 92 -9.31 33.70 0.37
C SER A 92 -8.39 32.50 0.56
N GLU A 93 -7.46 32.57 1.53
CA GLU A 93 -6.56 31.48 1.88
C GLU A 93 -7.34 30.30 2.48
N GLN A 94 -8.33 30.57 3.34
CA GLN A 94 -9.19 29.53 3.91
C GLN A 94 -9.94 28.76 2.82
N ARG A 95 -10.46 29.47 1.80
CA ARG A 95 -11.09 28.84 0.64
C ARG A 95 -10.10 27.99 -0.16
N GLN A 96 -8.88 28.49 -0.39
CA GLN A 96 -7.84 27.74 -1.10
C GLN A 96 -7.43 26.46 -0.35
N GLN A 97 -7.26 26.53 0.98
CA GLN A 97 -6.94 25.36 1.80
C GLN A 97 -8.06 24.32 1.75
N ARG A 98 -9.32 24.76 1.88
CA ARG A 98 -10.48 23.86 1.74
C ARG A 98 -10.49 23.13 0.39
N LEU A 99 -10.33 23.86 -0.71
CA LEU A 99 -10.31 23.27 -2.05
C LEU A 99 -9.16 22.26 -2.24
N GLN A 100 -7.97 22.56 -1.72
CA GLN A 100 -6.83 21.63 -1.78
C GLN A 100 -7.10 20.36 -0.99
N LYS A 101 -7.63 20.50 0.24
CA LYS A 101 -8.00 19.37 1.08
C LYS A 101 -9.10 18.51 0.43
N GLU A 102 -10.14 19.14 -0.13
CA GLU A 102 -11.22 18.44 -0.82
C GLU A 102 -10.73 17.64 -2.02
N ARG A 103 -9.89 18.23 -2.88
CA ARG A 103 -9.27 17.51 -4.00
C ARG A 103 -8.47 16.31 -3.51
N LEU A 104 -7.61 16.52 -2.52
CA LEU A 104 -6.80 15.46 -1.94
C LEU A 104 -7.64 14.33 -1.33
N MET A 105 -8.74 14.65 -0.64
CA MET A 105 -9.65 13.64 -0.10
C MET A 105 -10.33 12.83 -1.21
N ASN A 106 -10.73 13.47 -2.31
CA ASN A 106 -11.30 12.78 -3.46
C ASN A 106 -10.28 11.85 -4.14
N ASP A 107 -9.06 12.33 -4.34
CA ASP A 107 -7.97 11.54 -4.93
C ASP A 107 -7.62 10.35 -4.03
N PHE A 108 -7.52 10.58 -2.72
CA PHE A 108 -7.26 9.52 -1.74
C PHE A 108 -8.38 8.48 -1.71
N SER A 109 -9.65 8.93 -1.67
CA SER A 109 -10.81 8.04 -1.73
C SER A 109 -10.79 7.18 -3.00
N THR A 110 -10.49 7.78 -4.15
CA THR A 110 -10.40 7.07 -5.43
C THR A 110 -9.27 6.04 -5.43
N ALA A 111 -8.08 6.41 -4.96
CA ALA A 111 -6.95 5.48 -4.86
C ALA A 111 -7.25 4.34 -3.89
N LEU A 112 -7.86 4.63 -2.74
CA LEU A 112 -8.20 3.64 -1.72
C LEU A 112 -9.29 2.68 -2.20
N ASN A 113 -10.35 3.17 -2.86
CA ASN A 113 -11.39 2.33 -3.44
C ASN A 113 -10.82 1.35 -4.47
N ASN A 114 -9.93 1.83 -5.35
CA ASN A 114 -9.24 0.98 -6.31
C ASN A 114 -8.36 -0.07 -5.62
N PHE A 115 -7.62 0.32 -4.59
CA PHE A 115 -6.78 -0.59 -3.82
C PHE A 115 -7.62 -1.68 -3.13
N GLN A 116 -8.72 -1.29 -2.46
CA GLN A 116 -9.63 -2.23 -1.79
C GLN A 116 -10.28 -3.21 -2.76
N ALA A 117 -10.71 -2.75 -3.94
CA ALA A 117 -11.26 -3.62 -4.98
C ALA A 117 -10.25 -4.68 -5.42
N ILE A 118 -8.98 -4.31 -5.55
CA ILE A 118 -7.89 -5.23 -5.90
C ILE A 118 -7.53 -6.16 -4.75
N GLN A 119 -7.48 -5.66 -3.53
CA GLN A 119 -7.23 -6.48 -2.34
C GLN A 119 -8.28 -7.60 -2.21
N ARG A 120 -9.56 -7.33 -2.48
CA ARG A 120 -10.61 -8.37 -2.50
C ARG A 120 -10.30 -9.48 -3.52
N ARG A 121 -9.93 -9.08 -4.75
CA ARG A 121 -9.56 -10.03 -5.82
C ARG A 121 -8.31 -10.84 -5.47
N VAL A 122 -7.31 -10.22 -4.82
CA VAL A 122 -6.15 -10.94 -4.30
C VAL A 122 -6.63 -12.04 -3.35
N SER A 123 -7.44 -11.67 -2.34
CA SER A 123 -7.89 -12.62 -1.32
C SER A 123 -8.75 -13.75 -1.89
N GLU A 124 -9.58 -13.47 -2.90
CA GLU A 124 -10.33 -14.50 -3.63
C GLU A 124 -9.39 -15.48 -4.32
N LYS A 125 -8.35 -14.97 -4.99
CA LYS A 125 -7.38 -15.78 -5.72
C LYS A 125 -6.49 -16.61 -4.79
N GLU A 126 -6.05 -16.05 -3.66
CA GLU A 126 -5.31 -16.79 -2.63
C GLU A 126 -6.14 -17.94 -2.03
N LYS A 127 -7.45 -17.73 -1.83
CA LYS A 127 -8.35 -18.80 -1.37
C LYS A 127 -8.46 -19.92 -2.39
N GLU A 128 -8.58 -19.59 -3.68
CA GLU A 128 -8.66 -20.58 -4.76
C GLU A 128 -7.36 -21.40 -4.89
N THR A 129 -6.19 -20.76 -4.85
CA THR A 129 -4.91 -21.45 -4.97
C THR A 129 -4.66 -22.40 -3.80
N VAL A 130 -4.97 -21.98 -2.56
CA VAL A 130 -4.86 -22.84 -1.38
C VAL A 130 -5.82 -24.03 -1.46
N ALA A 131 -7.07 -23.81 -1.89
CA ALA A 131 -8.03 -24.90 -2.08
C ALA A 131 -7.56 -25.91 -3.13
N ARG A 132 -7.03 -25.44 -4.27
CA ARG A 132 -6.48 -26.28 -5.33
C ARG A 132 -5.27 -27.08 -4.88
N ALA A 133 -4.32 -26.46 -4.17
CA ALA A 133 -3.15 -27.15 -3.62
C ALA A 133 -3.57 -28.26 -2.66
N ARG A 134 -4.53 -27.98 -1.77
CA ARG A 134 -5.08 -28.98 -0.83
C ARG A 134 -5.79 -30.13 -1.54
N ALA A 135 -6.55 -29.87 -2.61
CA ALA A 135 -7.23 -30.91 -3.37
C ALA A 135 -6.25 -31.78 -4.16
N GLY A 136 -5.20 -31.19 -4.75
CA GLY A 136 -4.15 -31.92 -5.45
C GLY A 136 -3.35 -32.86 -4.55
N SER A 137 -3.09 -32.45 -3.30
CA SER A 137 -2.42 -33.33 -2.31
C SER A 137 -3.27 -34.54 -1.90
N ARG A 138 -4.61 -34.44 -1.91
CA ARG A 138 -5.49 -35.57 -1.58
C ARG A 138 -5.52 -36.61 -2.70
N ILE A 139 -5.49 -36.19 -3.97
CA ILE A 139 -5.46 -37.09 -5.12
C ILE A 139 -4.14 -37.89 -5.16
N SER A 140 -3.00 -37.26 -4.85
CA SER A 140 -1.71 -37.95 -4.81
C SER A 140 -1.57 -38.94 -3.63
N ALA A 141 -2.34 -38.77 -2.55
CA ALA A 141 -2.40 -39.75 -1.46
C ALA A 141 -3.32 -40.94 -1.80
N ASP A 142 -4.44 -40.68 -2.51
CA ASP A 142 -5.40 -41.71 -2.94
C ASP A 142 -4.82 -42.62 -4.04
N GLU A 143 -4.03 -42.06 -4.97
CA GLU A 143 -3.37 -42.83 -6.04
C GLU A 143 -2.30 -43.79 -5.49
N ARG A 144 -1.49 -43.35 -4.51
CA ARG A 144 -0.53 -44.23 -3.82
C ARG A 144 -1.20 -45.38 -3.05
N PHE A 145 -2.36 -45.13 -2.45
CA PHE A 145 -3.13 -46.16 -1.75
C PHE A 145 -3.76 -47.19 -2.70
N ARG A 146 -4.13 -46.79 -3.93
CA ARG A 146 -4.65 -47.70 -4.95
C ARG A 146 -3.56 -48.52 -5.64
N GLU A 147 -2.38 -47.93 -5.86
CA GLU A 147 -1.24 -48.64 -6.42
C GLU A 147 -0.70 -49.71 -5.46
N GLU A 148 -0.57 -49.43 -4.15
CA GLU A 148 -0.12 -50.44 -3.17
C GLU A 148 -1.10 -51.63 -3.02
N GLN A 149 -2.40 -51.43 -3.27
CA GLN A 149 -3.39 -52.50 -3.18
C GLN A 149 -3.43 -53.42 -4.42
N LEU A 150 -2.90 -52.97 -5.56
CA LEU A 150 -2.89 -53.74 -6.82
C LEU A 150 -1.64 -54.63 -7.00
N VAL A 151 -0.60 -54.46 -6.17
CA VAL A 151 0.64 -55.28 -6.21
C VAL A 151 0.56 -56.48 -5.25
N SER A 152 -0.54 -56.63 -4.50
CA SER A 152 -0.73 -57.73 -3.54
C SER A 152 -1.76 -58.73 -4.05
N PHE A 153 -1.41 -59.52 -5.07
CA PHE A 153 -2.00 -60.85 -5.29
C PHE A 153 -0.94 -61.77 -5.89
N ASP A 154 -0.59 -62.78 -5.09
CA ASP A 154 0.15 -64.01 -5.44
C ASP A 154 -0.80 -65.01 -6.12
#